data_AF-A0A1F5SXC1-F1
#
_entry.id   AF-A0A1F5SXC1-F1
#
_cell.length_a   1.000
_cell.length_b   1.000
_cell.length_c   1.000
_cell.angle_alpha   90.00
_cell.angle_beta   90.00
_cell.angle_gamma   90.00
#
_symmetry.space_group_name_H-M   'P 1'
#
loop_
_entity.id
_entity.type
_entity.pdbx_description
1 polymer ?
#
loop_
_entity_poly.entity_id
_entity_poly.type
_entity_poly.pdbx_seq_one_letter_code
_entity_poly.pdbx_strand_id
1 'polypeptide(L)'
;MDFFSIIIVIAGLCLFEVVSSIDNAIINAEVLSTTQAKARRWFLIWGLLIAIFLIRGLLPWLIVWLVTPGLGPIQALTVIFSSDARVVDAVEKSAPMLLIGGGVFLIFLFFHWLFFGIKEFRPGGRKVFL
;
A
#
# COMPACT_ATOMS: atom_id res chain seq x y z
N MET A 1 -7.21 -5.99 26.78
CA MET A 1 -6.20 -6.75 26.02
C MET A 1 -5.33 -7.46 27.04
N ASP A 2 -5.28 -8.79 27.00
CA ASP A 2 -4.46 -9.55 27.95
C ASP A 2 -2.98 -9.39 27.63
N PHE A 3 -2.12 -9.45 28.65
CA PHE A 3 -0.66 -9.27 28.49
C PHE A 3 -0.06 -10.24 27.47
N PHE A 4 -0.57 -11.47 27.42
CA PHE A 4 -0.20 -12.48 26.43
C PHE A 4 -0.54 -12.06 24.99
N SER A 5 -1.74 -11.49 24.79
CA SER A 5 -2.16 -10.98 23.49
C SER A 5 -1.28 -9.82 23.03
N ILE A 6 -0.88 -8.92 23.95
CA ILE A 6 0.01 -7.80 23.62
C ILE A 6 1.37 -8.31 23.13
N ILE A 7 1.96 -9.30 23.81
CA ILE A 7 3.24 -9.89 23.41
C ILE A 7 3.14 -10.53 22.02
N ILE A 8 2.09 -11.31 21.76
CA ILE A 8 1.89 -11.95 20.45
C ILE A 8 1.74 -10.90 19.34
N VAL A 9 0.94 -9.85 19.57
CA VAL A 9 0.72 -8.78 18.58
C VAL A 9 2.03 -8.05 18.28
N ILE A 10 2.80 -7.68 19.31
CA ILE A 10 4.09 -7.00 19.13
C ILE A 10 5.08 -7.90 18.39
N ALA A 11 5.21 -9.17 18.81
CA ALA A 11 6.13 -10.12 18.18
C ALA A 11 5.74 -10.39 16.72
N GLY A 12 4.44 -10.57 16.45
CA GLY A 12 3.91 -10.77 15.11
C GLY A 12 4.12 -9.55 14.21
N LEU A 13 3.84 -8.34 14.70
CA LEU A 13 4.10 -7.09 13.97
C LEU A 13 5.58 -6.91 13.68
N CYS A 14 6.45 -7.17 14.66
CA CYS A 14 7.89 -7.05 14.47
C CYS A 14 8.41 -8.02 13.40
N LEU A 15 7.98 -9.28 13.44
CA LEU A 15 8.32 -10.27 12.42
C LEU A 15 7.78 -9.87 11.03
N PHE A 16 6.51 -9.46 10.97
CA PHE A 16 5.86 -9.03 9.74
C PHE A 16 6.59 -7.85 9.09
N GLU A 17 6.96 -6.83 9.89
CA GLU A 17 7.65 -5.63 9.42
C GLU A 17 9.04 -5.98 8.88
N VAL A 18 9.78 -6.85 9.56
CA VAL A 18 11.13 -7.27 9.10
C VAL A 18 11.06 -7.99 7.75
N VAL A 19 10.14 -8.94 7.59
CA VAL A 19 9.98 -9.68 6.32
C VAL A 19 9.51 -8.74 5.22
N SER A 20 8.43 -7.99 5.46
CA SER A 20 7.84 -7.11 4.46
C SER A 20 8.78 -5.98 4.04
N SER A 21 9.58 -5.45 4.96
CA SER A 21 10.53 -4.38 4.65
C SER A 21 11.66 -4.87 3.73
N ILE A 22 12.14 -6.10 3.89
CA ILE A 22 13.22 -6.64 3.06
C ILE A 22 12.69 -6.90 1.64
N ASP A 23 11.56 -7.59 1.50
CA ASP A 23 10.97 -7.90 0.20
C ASP A 23 10.67 -6.63 -0.60
N ASN A 24 10.09 -5.62 0.05
CA ASN A 24 9.79 -4.35 -0.58
C ASN A 24 11.06 -3.59 -1.02
N ALA A 25 12.14 -3.67 -0.25
CA ALA A 25 13.42 -3.06 -0.61
C ALA A 25 14.11 -3.78 -1.79
N ILE A 26 14.06 -5.12 -1.81
CA ILE A 26 14.67 -5.94 -2.86
C ILE A 26 13.98 -5.69 -4.20
N ILE A 27 12.64 -5.77 -4.26
CA ILE A 27 11.89 -5.56 -5.51
C ILE A 27 12.16 -4.16 -6.07
N ASN A 28 12.14 -3.12 -5.23
CA ASN A 28 12.41 -1.76 -5.67
C ASN A 28 13.86 -1.59 -6.16
N ALA A 29 14.84 -2.19 -5.49
CA ALA A 29 16.23 -2.17 -5.90
C ALA A 29 16.47 -2.91 -7.23
N GLU A 30 15.82 -4.05 -7.43
CA GLU A 30 15.89 -4.84 -8.66
C GLU A 30 15.32 -4.06 -9.85
N VAL A 31 14.13 -3.47 -9.70
CA VAL A 31 13.53 -2.59 -10.72
C VAL A 31 14.44 -1.39 -11.01
N LEU A 32 15.05 -0.79 -9.99
CA LEU A 32 16.01 0.32 -10.19
C LEU A 32 17.32 -0.10 -10.86
N SER A 33 17.75 -1.35 -10.71
CA SER A 33 18.99 -1.85 -11.31
C SER A 33 18.90 -1.95 -12.83
N THR A 34 17.70 -2.22 -13.35
CA THR A 34 17.43 -2.35 -14.79
C THR A 34 17.24 -1.02 -15.52
N THR A 35 17.15 0.10 -14.78
CA THR A 35 16.88 1.43 -15.35
C THR A 35 18.16 2.25 -15.58
N GLN A 36 18.18 3.02 -16.68
CA GLN A 36 19.28 3.92 -17.02
C GLN A 36 19.56 4.91 -15.88
N ALA A 37 20.84 5.25 -15.65
CA ALA A 37 21.28 6.10 -14.53
C ALA A 37 20.52 7.45 -14.41
N LYS A 38 20.14 8.07 -15.54
CA LYS A 38 19.37 9.32 -15.58
C LYS A 38 17.91 9.12 -15.15
N ALA A 39 17.26 8.05 -15.61
CA ALA A 39 15.89 7.71 -15.24
C ALA A 39 15.77 7.30 -13.77
N ARG A 40 16.75 6.56 -13.25
CA ARG A 40 16.83 6.19 -11.82
C ARG A 40 16.90 7.41 -10.90
N ARG A 41 17.75 8.40 -11.19
CA ARG A 41 17.79 9.64 -10.40
C ARG A 41 16.48 10.41 -10.47
N TRP A 42 15.85 10.47 -11.64
CA TRP A 42 14.56 11.12 -11.79
C TRP A 42 13.47 10.42 -10.98
N PHE A 43 13.40 9.09 -11.05
CA PHE A 43 12.45 8.29 -10.27
C PHE A 43 12.68 8.40 -8.77
N LEU A 44 13.93 8.40 -8.30
CA LEU A 44 14.23 8.57 -6.88
C LEU A 44 13.84 9.96 -6.36
N ILE A 45 13.97 11.00 -7.17
CA ILE A 45 13.60 12.36 -6.76
C ILE A 45 12.08 12.55 -6.81
N TRP A 46 11.48 12.29 -7.97
CA TRP A 46 10.05 12.54 -8.17
C TRP A 46 9.18 11.44 -7.59
N GLY A 47 9.57 10.18 -7.72
CA GLY A 47 8.84 9.04 -7.15
C GLY A 47 8.82 9.09 -5.63
N LEU A 48 9.94 9.41 -4.97
CA LEU A 48 9.97 9.58 -3.51
C LEU A 48 9.14 10.80 -3.06
N LEU A 49 9.25 11.92 -3.77
CA LEU A 49 8.47 13.13 -3.46
C LEU A 49 6.97 12.85 -3.59
N ILE A 50 6.54 12.23 -4.68
CA ILE A 50 5.14 11.85 -4.87
C ILE A 50 4.70 10.84 -3.80
N ALA A 51 5.51 9.82 -3.50
CA ALA A 51 5.18 8.82 -2.49
C ALA A 51 4.99 9.43 -1.10
N ILE A 52 5.80 10.42 -0.73
CA ILE A 52 5.69 11.07 0.58
C ILE A 52 4.58 12.12 0.57
N PHE A 53 4.65 13.12 -0.31
CA PHE A 53 3.73 14.26 -0.25
C PHE A 53 2.34 13.94 -0.80
N LEU A 54 2.24 13.19 -1.89
CA LEU A 54 0.94 12.86 -2.49
C LEU A 54 0.26 11.73 -1.69
N ILE A 55 0.93 10.59 -1.56
CA ILE A 55 0.30 9.42 -0.93
C ILE A 55 0.19 9.55 0.59
N ARG A 56 1.18 10.14 1.29
CA ARG A 56 1.05 10.32 2.76
C ARG A 56 0.44 11.67 3.16
N GLY A 57 0.53 12.69 2.33
CA GLY A 57 -0.04 14.01 2.65
C GLY A 57 -1.43 14.19 2.04
N LEU A 58 -1.50 14.16 0.71
CA LEU A 58 -2.74 14.48 -0.01
C LEU A 58 -3.83 13.43 0.18
N LEU A 59 -3.48 12.14 0.17
CA LEU A 59 -4.48 11.07 0.24
C LEU A 59 -5.23 11.03 1.58
N PRO A 60 -4.57 11.09 2.76
CA PRO A 60 -5.28 11.21 4.04
C PRO A 60 -6.11 12.49 4.12
N TRP A 61 -5.60 13.59 3.56
CA TRP A 61 -6.34 14.86 3.53
C TRP A 61 -7.61 14.79 2.70
N LEU A 62 -7.52 14.17 1.52
CA LEU A 62 -8.65 13.99 0.62
C LEU A 62 -9.71 13.08 1.26
N ILE A 63 -9.29 12.00 1.94
CA ILE A 63 -10.20 11.11 2.67
C ILE A 63 -10.96 11.87 3.77
N VAL A 64 -10.26 12.61 4.62
CA VAL A 64 -10.89 13.38 5.72
C VAL A 64 -11.85 14.43 5.17
N TRP A 65 -11.47 15.12 4.09
CA TRP A 65 -12.32 16.12 3.45
C TRP A 65 -13.60 15.53 2.84
N LEU A 66 -13.52 14.38 2.16
CA LEU A 66 -14.69 13.73 1.56
C LEU A 66 -15.65 13.14 2.60
N VAL A 67 -15.12 12.61 3.70
CA VAL A 67 -15.92 11.91 4.72
C VAL A 67 -16.54 12.89 5.72
N THR A 68 -16.03 14.12 5.84
CA THR A 68 -16.54 15.11 6.79
C THR A 68 -17.29 16.25 6.09
N PRO A 69 -18.61 16.11 5.87
CA PRO A 69 -19.39 17.12 5.17
C PRO A 69 -19.43 18.44 5.97
N GLY A 70 -19.16 19.56 5.28
CA GLY A 70 -19.23 20.92 5.84
C GLY A 70 -17.89 21.52 6.29
N LEU A 71 -16.79 20.77 6.26
CA LEU A 71 -15.45 21.30 6.54
C LEU A 71 -14.82 21.89 5.26
N GLY A 72 -14.32 23.13 5.37
CA GLY A 72 -13.54 23.75 4.30
C GLY A 72 -12.18 23.06 4.11
N PRO A 73 -11.54 23.17 2.93
CA PRO A 73 -10.27 22.48 2.62
C PRO A 73 -9.13 22.79 3.61
N ILE A 74 -9.09 24.04 4.11
CA ILE A 74 -8.12 24.49 5.11
C ILE A 74 -8.42 23.89 6.48
N GLN A 75 -9.70 23.79 6.86
CA GLN A 75 -10.10 23.22 8.14
C GLN A 75 -9.85 21.71 8.17
N ALA A 76 -10.07 21.01 7.06
CA ALA A 76 -9.69 19.60 6.92
C ALA A 76 -8.18 19.38 7.12
N LEU A 77 -7.34 20.30 6.62
CA LEU A 77 -5.89 20.25 6.85
C LEU A 77 -5.55 20.44 8.33
N THR A 78 -6.14 21.42 9.00
CA THR A 78 -5.96 21.63 10.44
C THR A 78 -6.44 20.43 11.24
N VAL A 79 -7.57 19.85 10.86
CA VAL A 79 -8.17 18.69 11.51
C VAL A 79 -7.25 17.47 11.47
N ILE A 80 -6.50 17.23 10.39
CA ILE A 80 -5.54 16.11 10.30
C ILE A 80 -4.34 16.28 11.25
N PHE A 81 -3.89 17.52 11.44
CA PHE A 81 -2.78 17.82 12.34
C PHE A 81 -3.22 17.93 13.81
N SER A 82 -4.50 18.22 14.06
CA SER A 82 -5.08 18.17 15.39
C SER A 82 -5.55 16.75 15.70
N SER A 83 -5.17 16.19 16.84
CA SER A 83 -5.63 14.88 17.32
C SER A 83 -7.10 14.88 17.74
N ASP A 84 -7.99 15.38 16.89
CA ASP A 84 -9.42 15.51 17.12
C ASP A 84 -10.09 14.14 16.91
N ALA A 85 -11.02 13.78 17.80
CA ALA A 85 -11.75 12.51 17.75
C ALA A 85 -12.49 12.32 16.41
N ARG A 86 -12.82 13.42 15.72
CA ARG A 86 -13.44 13.41 14.39
C ARG A 86 -12.55 12.81 13.29
N VAL A 87 -11.22 12.88 13.43
CA VAL A 87 -10.29 12.24 12.48
C VAL A 87 -10.37 10.73 12.60
N VAL A 88 -10.44 10.22 13.83
CA VAL A 88 -10.52 8.77 14.11
C VAL A 88 -11.82 8.21 13.53
N ASP A 89 -12.95 8.88 13.76
CA ASP A 89 -14.25 8.52 13.18
C ASP A 89 -14.25 8.56 11.65
N ALA A 90 -13.61 9.57 11.05
CA ALA A 90 -13.50 9.68 9.60
C ALA A 90 -12.64 8.56 9.00
N VAL A 91 -11.54 8.21 9.67
CA VAL A 91 -10.66 7.10 9.29
C VAL A 91 -11.43 5.77 9.41
N GLU A 92 -12.11 5.51 10.52
CA GLU A 92 -12.93 4.30 10.69
C GLU A 92 -14.03 4.17 9.65
N LYS A 93 -14.71 5.27 9.29
CA LYS A 93 -15.74 5.25 8.23
C LYS A 93 -15.17 5.04 6.84
N SER A 94 -13.96 5.52 6.58
CA SER A 94 -13.29 5.38 5.27
C SER A 94 -12.58 4.03 5.09
N ALA A 95 -12.15 3.40 6.18
CA ALA A 95 -11.39 2.16 6.17
C ALA A 95 -12.08 1.02 5.41
N PRO A 96 -13.40 0.75 5.56
CA PRO A 96 -14.10 -0.28 4.79
C PRO A 96 -13.97 -0.08 3.28
N MET A 97 -14.11 1.16 2.80
CA MET A 97 -14.05 1.44 1.36
C MET A 97 -12.64 1.22 0.79
N LEU A 98 -11.61 1.63 1.55
CA LEU A 98 -10.21 1.39 1.20
C LEU A 98 -9.88 -0.11 1.21
N LEU A 99 -10.36 -0.83 2.23
CA LEU A 99 -10.15 -2.27 2.40
C LEU A 99 -10.83 -3.08 1.29
N ILE A 100 -12.02 -2.68 0.82
CA ILE A 100 -12.69 -3.34 -0.31
C ILE A 100 -11.84 -3.19 -1.58
N GLY A 101 -11.30 -1.99 -1.85
CA GLY A 101 -10.42 -1.77 -3.00
C GLY A 101 -9.19 -2.68 -2.97
N GLY A 102 -8.51 -2.74 -1.82
CA GLY A 102 -7.37 -3.65 -1.62
C GLY A 102 -7.76 -5.13 -1.70
N GLY A 103 -8.91 -5.51 -1.15
CA GLY A 103 -9.43 -6.88 -1.16
C GLY A 103 -9.75 -7.38 -2.57
N VAL A 104 -10.39 -6.55 -3.41
CA VAL A 104 -10.66 -6.89 -4.82
C VAL A 104 -9.36 -7.05 -5.60
N PHE A 105 -8.38 -6.18 -5.37
CA PHE A 105 -7.05 -6.32 -5.98
C PHE A 105 -6.37 -7.64 -5.61
N LEU A 106 -6.41 -8.04 -4.33
CA LEU A 106 -5.85 -9.31 -3.87
C LEU A 106 -6.56 -10.51 -4.49
N ILE A 107 -7.90 -10.46 -4.65
CA ILE A 107 -8.66 -11.50 -5.36
C ILE A 107 -8.21 -11.60 -6.82
N PHE A 108 -8.03 -10.47 -7.51
CA PHE A 108 -7.52 -10.47 -8.88
C PHE A 108 -6.09 -10.99 -8.97
N LEU A 109 -5.23 -10.65 -8.01
CA LEU A 109 -3.88 -11.20 -7.96
C LEU A 109 -3.89 -12.71 -7.73
N PHE A 110 -4.77 -13.19 -6.86
CA PHE A 110 -4.97 -14.62 -6.61
C PHE A 110 -5.46 -15.34 -7.87
N PHE A 111 -6.45 -14.80 -8.59
CA PHE A 111 -6.89 -15.37 -9.86
C PHE A 111 -5.82 -15.29 -10.95
N HIS A 112 -5.07 -14.20 -11.01
CA HIS A 112 -3.95 -14.07 -11.93
C HIS A 112 -2.93 -15.18 -11.68
N TRP A 113 -2.56 -15.39 -10.42
CA TRP A 113 -1.67 -16.49 -10.04
C TRP A 113 -2.28 -17.87 -10.34
N LEU A 114 -3.57 -18.09 -10.05
CA LEU A 114 -4.24 -19.38 -10.26
C LEU A 114 -4.30 -19.78 -11.75
N PHE A 115 -4.56 -18.82 -12.64
CA PHE A 115 -4.75 -19.08 -14.07
C PHE A 115 -3.50 -18.86 -14.94
N PHE A 116 -2.63 -17.91 -14.54
CA PHE A 116 -1.43 -17.53 -15.31
C PHE A 116 -0.11 -17.85 -14.59
N GLY A 117 -0.15 -18.15 -13.29
CA GLY A 117 1.01 -18.61 -12.53
C GLY A 117 1.35 -20.05 -12.90
N ILE A 118 2.40 -20.19 -13.71
CA ILE A 118 3.07 -21.45 -14.08
C ILE A 118 2.30 -22.34 -15.06
N LYS A 119 2.50 -22.06 -16.36
CA LYS A 119 2.48 -23.10 -17.41
C LYS A 119 3.82 -23.13 -18.15
N GLU A 120 4.90 -23.49 -17.46
CA GLU A 120 6.07 -24.05 -18.14
C GLU A 120 6.60 -25.24 -17.35
N PHE A 121 6.01 -26.40 -17.61
CA PHE A 121 6.73 -27.66 -17.47
C PHE A 121 6.25 -28.67 -18.51
N ARG A 122 6.86 -28.63 -19.69
CA ARG A 122 6.93 -29.81 -20.56
C ARG A 122 8.26 -29.83 -21.30
N PRO A 123 9.13 -30.83 -21.08
CA PRO A 123 10.29 -31.05 -21.94
C PRO A 123 9.77 -31.47 -23.32
N GLY A 124 9.76 -30.55 -24.28
CA GLY A 124 9.28 -30.82 -25.64
C GLY A 124 8.46 -29.72 -26.30
N GLY A 125 9.01 -28.51 -26.40
CA GLY A 125 8.99 -27.67 -27.62
C GLY A 125 7.70 -27.35 -28.37
N ARG A 126 6.48 -27.49 -27.84
CA ARG A 126 5.27 -26.98 -28.51
C ARG A 126 4.35 -26.23 -27.56
N LYS A 127 4.18 -24.92 -27.81
CA LYS A 127 3.25 -24.04 -27.11
C LYS A 127 1.83 -24.32 -27.58
N VAL A 128 0.95 -24.76 -26.68
CA VAL A 128 -0.49 -24.84 -26.92
C VAL A 128 -1.14 -23.79 -26.03
N PHE A 129 -1.77 -22.81 -26.67
CA PHE A 129 -2.64 -21.83 -26.01
C PHE A 129 -4.01 -22.47 -25.82
N LEU A 130 -4.39 -22.64 -24.55
CA LEU A 130 -5.77 -22.76 -24.09
C LEU A 130 -5.92 -21.78 -22.93
#